data_AF-A0A1J5IUG0-F1
#
_entry.id   AF-A0A1J5IUG0-F1
#
_cell.length_a   1.000
_cell.length_b   1.000
_cell.length_c   1.000
_cell.angle_alpha   90.00
_cell.angle_beta   90.00
_cell.angle_gamma   90.00
#
_symmetry.space_group_name_H-M   'P 1'
#
loop_
_entity.id
_entity.type
_entity.pdbx_description
1 polymer ?
#
loop_
_entity_poly.entity_id
_entity_poly.type
_entity_poly.pdbx_seq_one_letter_code
_entity_poly.pdbx_strand_id
1 'polypeptide(L)'
;MEIKDLAGLSDPLKKLIEVVSTGVGALSKPYLIRKTADAKAYEIEKIAQAIKDNQNDLKSIGFKEEKLSLMSLDDNSLKSELSLEDRAQQRIEFKEQKQQRNIESITQKAAESLEPENSVSDEPVDEDWTSRFFNYAEDISSEEMQGLWGRILAGEIKKPKSYSLRTLDILRNLSTEEAEVFIKFGSLAIQSGGIAFLLNFKNEKLLEEEYQLKFNERLLLEELGLLAANDLQYTILKTDNASRQVVFKIGRAVVIHEKLKEKPEQQLQVLVFTKIGHELLQLVSNSPKKEYLQLLATKLNRNNGTVKYASIIEELSNGQIRHTPLIDVPLERG
;
A
#
# COMPACT_ATOMS: atom_id res chain seq x y z
N MET A 1 -5.06 22.26 20.46
CA MET A 1 -4.69 21.33 21.55
C MET A 1 -3.25 21.67 21.92
N GLU A 2 -2.94 22.00 23.18
CA GLU A 2 -1.54 22.23 23.58
C GLU A 2 -0.83 20.87 23.70
N ILE A 3 0.47 20.82 23.39
CA ILE A 3 1.34 19.62 23.42
C ILE A 3 1.24 18.83 24.75
N LYS A 4 0.77 19.46 25.83
CA LYS A 4 0.52 18.84 27.15
C LYS A 4 -0.57 17.75 27.16
N ASP A 5 -1.49 17.74 26.19
CA ASP A 5 -2.58 16.75 26.12
C ASP A 5 -2.16 15.38 25.50
N LEU A 6 -0.89 15.22 25.11
CA LEU A 6 -0.36 13.98 24.50
C LEU A 6 0.28 13.00 25.50
N ALA A 7 0.18 13.29 26.81
CA ALA A 7 0.75 12.46 27.85
C ALA A 7 0.11 11.06 27.87
N GLY A 8 0.92 10.01 27.61
CA GLY A 8 0.48 8.61 27.61
C GLY A 8 0.35 7.97 26.21
N LEU A 9 0.48 8.74 25.13
CA LEU A 9 0.54 8.19 23.78
C LEU A 9 1.94 7.66 23.44
N SER A 10 2.01 6.64 22.58
CA SER A 10 3.27 6.17 22.01
C SER A 10 3.85 7.20 21.04
N ASP A 11 5.16 7.20 20.86
CA ASP A 11 5.85 8.15 19.97
C ASP A 11 5.37 8.07 18.50
N PRO A 12 5.08 6.90 17.92
CA PRO A 12 4.44 6.81 16.60
C PRO A 12 3.12 7.58 16.50
N LEU A 13 2.27 7.49 17.54
CA LEU A 13 0.96 8.16 17.56
C LEU A 13 1.09 9.67 17.76
N LYS A 14 2.04 10.13 18.57
CA LYS A 14 2.33 11.57 18.69
C LYS A 14 2.74 12.16 17.34
N LYS A 15 3.64 11.48 16.62
CA LYS A 15 4.09 11.92 15.30
C LYS A 15 2.95 11.93 14.27
N LEU A 16 2.06 10.92 14.30
CA LEU A 16 0.85 10.91 13.47
C LEU A 16 -0.03 12.15 13.72
N ILE A 17 -0.26 12.50 14.99
CA ILE A 17 -1.08 13.66 15.38
C ILE A 17 -0.47 14.95 14.85
N GLU A 18 0.84 15.12 14.96
CA GLU A 18 1.56 16.28 14.44
C GLU A 18 1.36 16.40 12.92
N VAL A 19 1.56 15.31 12.18
CA VAL A 19 1.40 15.28 10.71
C VAL A 19 -0.05 15.59 10.30
N VAL A 20 -1.04 15.01 10.97
CA VAL A 20 -2.47 15.30 10.71
C VAL A 20 -2.79 16.76 11.01
N SER A 21 -2.26 17.31 12.11
CA SER A 21 -2.45 18.72 12.47
C SER A 21 -1.87 19.66 11.42
N THR A 22 -0.69 19.33 10.88
CA THR A 22 -0.06 20.12 9.81
C THR A 22 -0.84 20.04 8.50
N GLY A 23 -1.34 18.84 8.14
CA GLY A 23 -2.05 18.62 6.88
C GLY A 23 -3.48 19.15 6.84
N VAL A 24 -4.21 19.03 7.94
CA VAL A 24 -5.66 19.31 8.01
C VAL A 24 -5.95 20.58 8.83
N GLY A 25 -4.96 21.13 9.55
CA GLY A 25 -5.05 22.39 10.28
C GLY A 25 -5.78 22.34 11.62
N ALA A 26 -6.62 21.33 11.89
CA ALA A 26 -7.35 21.21 13.16
C ALA A 26 -7.27 19.79 13.78
N LEU A 27 -6.84 19.72 15.05
CA LEU A 27 -6.92 18.51 15.87
C LEU A 27 -8.32 18.38 16.49
N SER A 28 -9.13 17.45 15.98
CA SER A 28 -10.42 17.09 16.58
C SER A 28 -10.31 15.81 17.43
N LYS A 29 -11.00 15.75 18.59
CA LYS A 29 -11.07 14.55 19.45
C LYS A 29 -11.44 13.23 18.73
N PRO A 30 -12.28 13.23 17.66
CA PRO A 30 -12.54 12.05 16.82
C PRO A 30 -11.31 11.32 16.26
N TYR A 31 -10.18 12.00 16.05
CA TYR A 31 -8.96 11.37 15.50
C TYR A 31 -8.27 10.37 16.45
N LEU A 32 -8.57 10.42 17.76
CA LEU A 32 -7.82 9.68 18.79
C LEU A 32 -8.62 8.60 19.52
N ILE A 33 -9.94 8.57 19.34
CA ILE A 33 -10.81 7.66 20.11
C ILE A 33 -11.86 7.05 19.18
N ARG A 34 -11.45 6.06 18.37
CA ARG A 34 -12.34 5.02 17.84
C ARG A 34 -11.99 3.64 18.41
N LYS A 35 -11.69 3.58 19.71
CA LYS A 35 -11.91 2.34 20.47
C LYS A 35 -13.33 2.34 21.02
N THR A 36 -14.30 1.99 20.16
CA THR A 36 -15.45 1.13 20.47
C THR A 36 -16.33 1.03 19.23
N ALA A 37 -16.91 -0.16 19.04
CA ALA A 37 -17.87 -0.48 17.98
C ALA A 37 -19.12 0.45 17.96
N ASP A 38 -19.29 1.31 18.96
CA ASP A 38 -20.42 2.23 19.12
C ASP A 38 -20.31 3.52 18.30
N ALA A 39 -19.11 3.91 17.83
CA ALA A 39 -18.94 5.13 17.03
C ALA A 39 -19.47 4.98 15.58
N LYS A 40 -19.44 3.76 15.01
CA LYS A 40 -20.13 3.48 13.73
C LYS A 40 -21.65 3.65 13.87
N ALA A 41 -22.22 3.24 15.00
CA ALA A 41 -23.65 3.44 15.28
C ALA A 41 -23.97 4.94 15.46
N TYR A 42 -23.16 5.69 16.21
CA TYR A 42 -23.35 7.13 16.41
C TYR A 42 -23.19 7.94 15.12
N GLU A 43 -22.25 7.56 14.24
CA GLU A 43 -22.03 8.25 12.97
C GLU A 43 -23.10 7.89 11.94
N ILE A 44 -23.52 6.62 11.86
CA ILE A 44 -24.71 6.21 11.08
C ILE A 44 -25.97 6.89 11.61
N GLU A 45 -26.11 7.02 12.93
CA GLU A 45 -27.24 7.68 13.58
C GLU A 45 -27.19 9.21 13.40
N LYS A 46 -26.02 9.83 13.40
CA LYS A 46 -25.85 11.26 13.09
C LYS A 46 -25.98 11.57 11.60
N ILE A 47 -25.58 10.66 10.72
CA ILE A 47 -25.86 10.73 9.29
C ILE A 47 -27.36 10.56 9.06
N ALA A 48 -27.99 9.55 9.68
CA ALA A 48 -29.43 9.34 9.62
C ALA A 48 -30.21 10.51 10.22
N GLN A 49 -29.72 11.11 11.31
CA GLN A 49 -30.30 12.29 11.96
C GLN A 49 -30.04 13.56 11.15
N ALA A 50 -28.88 13.74 10.51
CA ALA A 50 -28.62 14.85 9.59
C ALA A 50 -29.43 14.72 8.29
N ILE A 51 -29.67 13.50 7.81
CA ILE A 51 -30.64 13.20 6.73
C ILE A 51 -32.06 13.56 7.19
N LYS A 52 -32.40 13.28 8.45
CA LYS A 52 -33.71 13.59 9.07
C LYS A 52 -33.91 15.07 9.38
N ASP A 53 -32.85 15.80 9.73
CA ASP A 53 -32.88 17.22 10.10
C ASP A 53 -32.82 18.13 8.86
N ASN A 54 -32.19 17.69 7.75
CA ASN A 54 -32.28 18.33 6.43
C ASN A 54 -33.54 17.91 5.64
N GLN A 55 -34.38 17.03 6.19
CA GLN A 55 -35.65 16.62 5.61
C GLN A 55 -36.78 16.80 6.62
N ASN A 56 -37.20 18.05 6.85
CA ASN A 56 -38.41 18.34 7.63
C ASN A 56 -39.72 17.76 7.02
N ASP A 57 -39.66 17.12 5.84
CA ASP A 57 -40.84 16.53 5.17
C ASP A 57 -40.83 14.99 5.03
N LEU A 58 -39.81 14.26 5.50
CA LEU A 58 -39.82 12.79 5.40
C LEU A 58 -40.22 12.12 6.73
N LYS A 59 -41.54 11.92 6.88
CA LYS A 59 -42.10 11.03 7.90
C LYS A 59 -41.70 9.58 7.60
N SER A 60 -40.80 9.05 8.43
CA SER A 60 -40.51 7.62 8.71
C SER A 60 -40.59 6.63 7.55
N ILE A 61 -39.44 6.10 7.12
CA ILE A 61 -39.37 4.87 6.33
C ILE A 61 -39.58 3.68 7.29
N GLY A 62 -40.74 3.04 7.21
CA GLY A 62 -41.03 1.77 7.89
C GLY A 62 -40.82 0.59 6.96
N PHE A 63 -39.96 -0.35 7.32
CA PHE A 63 -39.88 -1.66 6.65
C PHE A 63 -41.03 -2.53 7.16
N LYS A 64 -42.00 -2.83 6.30
CA LYS A 64 -42.88 -4.00 6.45
C LYS A 64 -42.71 -4.88 5.21
N GLU A 65 -42.72 -6.18 5.47
CA GLU A 65 -42.37 -7.29 4.58
C GLU A 65 -42.69 -7.05 3.08
N GLU A 66 -41.64 -7.20 2.27
CA GLU A 66 -41.65 -7.40 0.81
C GLU A 66 -42.37 -6.40 -0.09
N LYS A 67 -42.58 -5.16 0.37
CA LYS A 67 -42.85 -4.04 -0.55
C LYS A 67 -42.26 -2.72 -0.04
N LEU A 68 -41.32 -2.16 -0.82
CA LEU A 68 -41.00 -0.74 -0.75
C LEU A 68 -42.24 0.04 -1.24
N SER A 69 -43.14 0.39 -0.34
CA SER A 69 -44.21 1.36 -0.62
C SER A 69 -43.72 2.75 -0.25
N LEU A 70 -43.48 3.59 -1.26
CA LEU A 70 -43.42 5.03 -1.09
C LEU A 70 -44.83 5.49 -0.69
N MET A 71 -45.08 5.66 0.61
CA MET A 71 -46.27 6.39 1.05
C MET A 71 -46.13 7.82 0.53
N SER A 72 -47.09 8.18 -0.31
CA SER A 72 -47.12 9.39 -1.13
C SER A 72 -46.66 10.62 -0.36
N LEU A 73 -45.61 11.25 -0.87
CA LEU A 73 -45.33 12.66 -0.65
C LEU A 73 -46.58 13.44 -1.08
N ASP A 74 -47.05 14.37 -0.26
CA ASP A 74 -48.05 15.34 -0.70
C ASP A 74 -47.52 16.02 -1.98
N ASP A 75 -48.37 16.11 -3.00
CA ASP A 75 -48.08 16.64 -4.34
C ASP A 75 -47.51 18.08 -4.34
N ASN A 76 -47.55 18.77 -3.20
CA ASN A 76 -46.99 20.09 -2.98
C ASN A 76 -45.52 20.07 -2.50
N SER A 77 -45.05 19.06 -1.76
CA SER A 77 -43.63 18.95 -1.38
C SER A 77 -42.74 18.50 -2.55
N LEU A 78 -43.34 17.89 -3.58
CA LEU A 78 -42.65 17.59 -4.85
C LEU A 78 -42.45 18.83 -5.75
N LYS A 79 -43.11 19.96 -5.45
CA LYS A 79 -43.15 21.16 -6.32
C LYS A 79 -42.27 22.33 -5.86
N SER A 80 -41.66 22.29 -4.67
CA SER A 80 -40.62 23.27 -4.32
C SER A 80 -39.28 22.80 -4.88
N GLU A 81 -39.02 23.10 -6.15
CA GLU A 81 -37.65 22.98 -6.66
C GLU A 81 -36.75 23.87 -5.81
N LEU A 82 -35.78 23.25 -5.12
CA LEU A 82 -34.73 23.97 -4.41
C LEU A 82 -34.06 24.96 -5.37
N SER A 83 -33.76 26.17 -4.89
CA SER A 83 -33.04 27.18 -5.68
C SER A 83 -31.67 26.64 -6.12
N LEU A 84 -31.05 27.27 -7.12
CA LEU A 84 -29.69 26.92 -7.52
C LEU A 84 -28.71 27.15 -6.36
N GLU A 85 -28.93 28.19 -5.57
CA GLU A 85 -28.15 28.51 -4.38
C GLU A 85 -28.28 27.40 -3.32
N ASP A 86 -29.51 26.99 -2.98
CA ASP A 86 -29.74 25.94 -1.97
C ASP A 86 -29.12 24.61 -2.39
N ARG A 87 -29.26 24.23 -3.67
CA ARG A 87 -28.64 23.00 -4.20
C ARG A 87 -27.11 23.07 -4.19
N ALA A 88 -26.53 24.23 -4.51
CA ALA A 88 -25.09 24.42 -4.46
C ALA A 88 -24.57 24.30 -3.01
N GLN A 89 -25.26 24.93 -2.06
CA GLN A 89 -24.92 24.88 -0.64
C GLN A 89 -24.99 23.46 -0.08
N GLN A 90 -26.11 22.75 -0.31
CA GLN A 90 -26.24 21.36 0.13
C GLN A 90 -25.17 20.43 -0.47
N ARG A 91 -24.80 20.65 -1.74
CA ARG A 91 -23.72 19.88 -2.38
C ARG A 91 -22.36 20.14 -1.73
N ILE A 92 -22.06 21.40 -1.41
CA ILE A 92 -20.81 21.77 -0.71
C ILE A 92 -20.78 21.09 0.65
N GLU A 93 -21.82 21.26 1.48
CA GLU A 93 -21.89 20.66 2.81
C GLU A 93 -21.74 19.13 2.77
N PHE A 94 -22.44 18.48 1.84
CA PHE A 94 -22.30 17.03 1.65
C PHE A 94 -20.89 16.62 1.27
N LYS A 95 -20.25 17.37 0.35
CA LYS A 95 -18.90 17.07 -0.11
C LYS A 95 -17.89 17.21 1.04
N GLU A 96 -17.92 18.32 1.77
CA GLU A 96 -17.02 18.58 2.89
C GLU A 96 -17.18 17.52 4.00
N GLN A 97 -18.42 17.12 4.33
CA GLN A 97 -18.65 16.05 5.30
C GLN A 97 -18.11 14.70 4.82
N LYS A 98 -18.28 14.38 3.54
CA LYS A 98 -17.76 13.14 2.96
C LYS A 98 -16.23 13.12 2.99
N GLN A 99 -15.61 14.23 2.58
CA GLN A 99 -14.16 14.41 2.56
C GLN A 99 -13.56 14.29 3.97
N GLN A 100 -14.17 14.94 4.96
CA GLN A 100 -13.77 14.84 6.35
C GLN A 100 -13.82 13.38 6.87
N ARG A 101 -14.88 12.63 6.57
CA ARG A 101 -14.98 11.21 6.95
C ARG A 101 -13.90 10.34 6.32
N ASN A 102 -13.53 10.61 5.07
CA ASN A 102 -12.48 9.88 4.39
C ASN A 102 -11.11 10.12 5.06
N ILE A 103 -10.79 11.37 5.39
CA ILE A 103 -9.58 11.75 6.13
C ILE A 103 -9.53 11.05 7.49
N GLU A 104 -10.62 11.09 8.26
CA GLU A 104 -10.71 10.45 9.58
C GLU A 104 -10.52 8.93 9.47
N SER A 105 -11.18 8.29 8.49
CA SER A 105 -11.06 6.85 8.24
C SER A 105 -9.62 6.45 7.90
N ILE A 106 -8.94 7.19 7.03
CA ILE A 106 -7.55 6.92 6.63
C ILE A 106 -6.59 7.12 7.80
N THR A 107 -6.80 8.20 8.57
CA THR A 107 -5.99 8.51 9.76
C THR A 107 -6.12 7.41 10.81
N GLN A 108 -7.34 6.90 11.03
CA GLN A 108 -7.58 5.78 11.94
C GLN A 108 -6.85 4.51 11.49
N LYS A 109 -6.90 4.18 10.19
CA LYS A 109 -6.18 3.01 9.64
C LYS A 109 -4.65 3.17 9.72
N ALA A 110 -4.14 4.40 9.61
CA ALA A 110 -2.73 4.71 9.84
C ALA A 110 -2.34 4.49 11.32
N ALA A 111 -3.18 4.94 12.25
CA ALA A 111 -2.98 4.70 13.68
C ALA A 111 -2.92 3.21 14.02
N GLU A 112 -3.86 2.41 13.51
CA GLU A 112 -3.88 0.95 13.65
C GLU A 112 -2.60 0.28 13.11
N SER A 113 -2.08 0.79 12.00
CA SER A 113 -0.82 0.30 11.40
C SER A 113 0.41 0.66 12.23
N LEU A 114 0.35 1.72 13.05
CA LEU A 114 1.43 2.20 13.91
C LEU A 114 1.38 1.63 15.33
N GLU A 115 0.25 1.07 15.77
CA GLU A 115 0.10 0.45 17.10
C GLU A 115 1.20 -0.58 17.47
N PRO A 116 1.64 -1.50 16.57
CA PRO A 116 2.68 -2.48 16.91
C PRO A 116 4.10 -1.91 16.90
N GLU A 117 4.30 -0.66 16.46
CA GLU A 117 5.61 -0.04 16.35
C GLU A 117 6.06 0.58 17.68
N ASN A 118 7.29 0.27 18.09
CA ASN A 118 7.84 0.81 19.35
C ASN A 118 8.44 2.21 19.18
N SER A 119 8.92 2.54 17.98
CA SER A 119 9.60 3.80 17.68
C SER A 119 9.48 4.14 16.20
N VAL A 120 9.48 5.45 15.88
CA VAL A 120 9.54 5.98 14.52
C VAL A 120 10.77 6.87 14.35
N SER A 121 11.13 7.21 13.11
CA SER A 121 12.20 8.18 12.85
C SER A 121 11.90 9.54 13.49
N ASP A 122 12.92 10.20 14.05
CA ASP A 122 12.82 11.58 14.55
C ASP A 122 12.80 12.62 13.41
N GLU A 123 13.09 12.22 12.17
CA GLU A 123 13.01 13.11 11.00
C GLU A 123 11.56 13.56 10.78
N PRO A 124 11.28 14.87 10.57
CA PRO A 124 9.93 15.34 10.29
C PRO A 124 9.44 14.85 8.93
N VAL A 125 8.12 14.66 8.80
CA VAL A 125 7.50 14.43 7.49
C VAL A 125 7.44 15.76 6.75
N ASP A 126 7.69 15.72 5.45
CA ASP A 126 7.70 16.90 4.59
C ASP A 126 6.30 17.56 4.52
N GLU A 127 6.25 18.88 4.64
CA GLU A 127 4.98 19.63 4.66
C GLU A 127 4.27 19.57 3.30
N ASP A 128 5.00 19.72 2.19
CA ASP A 128 4.41 19.64 0.84
C ASP A 128 3.84 18.24 0.58
N TRP A 129 4.55 17.20 1.02
CA TRP A 129 4.05 15.83 0.99
C TRP A 129 2.78 15.68 1.81
N THR A 130 2.76 16.23 3.03
CA THR A 130 1.62 16.13 3.95
C THR A 130 0.39 16.79 3.35
N SER A 131 0.51 18.03 2.84
CA SER A 131 -0.60 18.71 2.17
C SER A 131 -1.09 17.95 0.94
N ARG A 132 -0.18 17.43 0.11
CA ARG A 132 -0.56 16.65 -1.08
C ARG A 132 -1.24 15.34 -0.72
N PHE A 133 -0.78 14.66 0.32
CA PHE A 133 -1.40 13.43 0.81
C PHE A 133 -2.86 13.67 1.21
N PHE A 134 -3.13 14.65 2.07
CA PHE A 134 -4.50 14.88 2.56
C PHE A 134 -5.44 15.41 1.47
N ASN A 135 -4.97 16.28 0.58
CA ASN A 135 -5.73 16.75 -0.58
C ASN A 135 -6.16 15.63 -1.53
N TYR A 136 -5.44 14.52 -1.57
CA TYR A 136 -5.82 13.35 -2.38
C TYR A 136 -6.64 12.35 -1.57
N ALA A 137 -6.27 12.12 -0.31
CA ALA A 137 -6.92 11.20 0.61
C ALA A 137 -8.39 11.55 0.88
N GLU A 138 -8.74 12.84 0.87
CA GLU A 138 -10.10 13.32 1.12
C GLU A 138 -11.13 12.79 0.11
N ASP A 139 -10.73 12.47 -1.12
CA ASP A 139 -11.63 11.94 -2.14
C ASP A 139 -11.70 10.39 -2.17
N ILE A 140 -10.89 9.70 -1.35
CA ILE A 140 -10.79 8.24 -1.32
C ILE A 140 -11.89 7.63 -0.45
N SER A 141 -12.89 7.02 -1.10
CA SER A 141 -14.10 6.50 -0.43
C SER A 141 -14.14 4.98 -0.28
N SER A 142 -13.36 4.22 -1.07
CA SER A 142 -13.32 2.75 -0.96
C SER A 142 -12.61 2.33 0.33
N GLU A 143 -13.20 1.42 1.11
CA GLU A 143 -12.62 0.97 2.39
C GLU A 143 -11.23 0.34 2.22
N GLU A 144 -11.05 -0.43 1.15
CA GLU A 144 -9.78 -1.07 0.80
C GLU A 144 -8.72 -0.03 0.45
N MET A 145 -9.05 0.93 -0.42
CA MET A 145 -8.14 2.01 -0.78
C MET A 145 -7.83 2.89 0.43
N GLN A 146 -8.80 3.18 1.30
CA GLN A 146 -8.54 3.88 2.55
C GLN A 146 -7.53 3.11 3.43
N GLY A 147 -7.57 1.77 3.42
CA GLY A 147 -6.56 0.94 4.08
C GLY A 147 -5.18 1.06 3.46
N LEU A 148 -5.10 1.09 2.13
CA LEU A 148 -3.84 1.33 1.42
C LEU A 148 -3.26 2.71 1.74
N TRP A 149 -4.08 3.76 1.68
CA TRP A 149 -3.70 5.13 2.03
C TRP A 149 -3.27 5.26 3.50
N GLY A 150 -3.96 4.58 4.42
CA GLY A 150 -3.59 4.53 5.84
C GLY A 150 -2.19 3.92 6.06
N ARG A 151 -1.88 2.81 5.37
CA ARG A 151 -0.54 2.19 5.42
C ARG A 151 0.55 3.08 4.82
N ILE A 152 0.24 3.85 3.79
CA ILE A 152 1.19 4.80 3.19
C ILE A 152 1.51 5.94 4.16
N LEU A 153 0.48 6.51 4.80
CA LEU A 153 0.67 7.52 5.86
C LEU A 153 1.52 6.96 7.01
N ALA A 154 1.20 5.76 7.48
CA ALA A 154 1.96 5.08 8.53
C ALA A 154 3.43 4.85 8.13
N GLY A 155 3.68 4.43 6.88
CA GLY A 155 5.03 4.23 6.37
C GLY A 155 5.84 5.53 6.28
N GLU A 156 5.23 6.61 5.83
CA GLU A 156 5.88 7.93 5.78
C GLU A 156 6.17 8.49 7.18
N ILE A 157 5.27 8.29 8.14
CA ILE A 157 5.48 8.63 9.55
C ILE A 157 6.64 7.82 10.15
N LYS A 158 6.66 6.51 9.89
CA LYS A 158 7.70 5.60 10.38
C LYS A 158 9.07 5.99 9.82
N LYS A 159 9.14 6.29 8.53
CA LYS A 159 10.36 6.65 7.82
C LYS A 159 10.03 7.68 6.74
N PRO A 160 10.26 8.98 6.98
CA PRO A 160 10.08 10.00 5.96
C PRO A 160 10.87 9.70 4.69
N LYS A 161 10.38 10.22 3.56
CA LYS A 161 10.89 9.99 2.20
C LYS A 161 10.73 8.54 1.74
N SER A 162 9.77 7.80 2.30
CA SER A 162 9.45 6.43 1.87
C SER A 162 8.57 6.42 0.62
N TYR A 163 7.73 7.44 0.46
CA TYR A 163 6.84 7.62 -0.69
C TYR A 163 7.01 9.01 -1.29
N SER A 164 7.29 9.07 -2.59
CA SER A 164 7.42 10.32 -3.31
C SER A 164 6.06 10.96 -3.65
N LEU A 165 6.05 12.26 -3.93
CA LEU A 165 4.87 12.96 -4.47
C LEU A 165 4.33 12.31 -5.76
N ARG A 166 5.23 11.75 -6.58
CA ARG A 166 4.84 11.03 -7.81
C ARG A 166 4.08 9.73 -7.49
N THR A 167 4.43 9.08 -6.39
CA THR A 167 3.71 7.90 -5.90
C THR A 167 2.30 8.26 -5.46
N LEU A 168 2.13 9.39 -4.76
CA LEU A 168 0.80 9.89 -4.40
C LEU A 168 -0.06 10.22 -5.64
N ASP A 169 0.55 10.80 -6.68
CA ASP A 169 -0.15 11.18 -7.92
C ASP A 169 -0.61 9.98 -8.77
N ILE A 170 0.13 8.87 -8.73
CA ILE A 170 -0.34 7.62 -9.34
C ILE A 170 -1.46 7.02 -8.48
N LEU A 171 -1.24 6.96 -7.17
CA LEU A 171 -2.15 6.29 -6.25
C LEU A 171 -3.57 6.90 -6.23
N ARG A 172 -3.70 8.23 -6.37
CA ARG A 172 -5.00 8.91 -6.40
C ARG A 172 -5.90 8.49 -7.56
N ASN A 173 -5.31 7.94 -8.63
CA ASN A 173 -6.03 7.49 -9.82
C ASN A 173 -6.06 5.96 -9.94
N LEU A 174 -5.40 5.25 -9.03
CA LEU A 174 -5.30 3.80 -9.05
C LEU A 174 -6.63 3.17 -8.61
N SER A 175 -7.19 2.29 -9.43
CA SER A 175 -8.37 1.49 -9.07
C SER A 175 -8.00 0.34 -8.13
N THR A 176 -9.01 -0.26 -7.49
CA THR A 176 -8.82 -1.49 -6.69
C THR A 176 -8.27 -2.62 -7.56
N GLU A 177 -8.83 -2.81 -8.76
CA GLU A 177 -8.43 -3.88 -9.69
C GLU A 177 -6.98 -3.70 -10.18
N GLU A 178 -6.57 -2.46 -10.46
CA GLU A 178 -5.18 -2.15 -10.82
C GLU A 178 -4.22 -2.44 -9.66
N ALA A 179 -4.63 -2.10 -8.43
CA ALA A 179 -3.86 -2.39 -7.23
C ALA A 179 -3.72 -3.91 -7.00
N GLU A 180 -4.77 -4.70 -7.24
CA GLU A 180 -4.72 -6.16 -7.18
C GLU A 180 -3.73 -6.76 -8.19
N VAL A 181 -3.71 -6.25 -9.43
CA VAL A 181 -2.73 -6.64 -10.44
C VAL A 181 -1.31 -6.31 -9.98
N PHE A 182 -1.10 -5.13 -9.39
CA PHE A 182 0.20 -4.77 -8.84
C PHE A 182 0.62 -5.68 -7.68
N ILE A 183 -0.28 -6.00 -6.75
CA ILE A 183 -0.02 -6.92 -5.62
C ILE A 183 0.39 -8.30 -6.14
N LYS A 184 -0.31 -8.81 -7.16
CA LYS A 184 0.00 -10.09 -7.80
C LYS A 184 1.44 -10.13 -8.32
N PHE A 185 1.86 -9.15 -9.10
CA PHE A 185 3.25 -9.06 -9.60
C PHE A 185 4.25 -8.77 -8.49
N GLY A 186 3.92 -7.85 -7.59
CA GLY A 186 4.76 -7.41 -6.49
C GLY A 186 5.05 -8.51 -5.47
N SER A 187 4.15 -9.47 -5.30
CA SER A 187 4.32 -10.64 -4.43
C SER A 187 5.53 -11.51 -4.82
N LEU A 188 5.96 -11.39 -6.09
CA LEU A 188 7.10 -12.07 -6.69
C LEU A 188 8.34 -11.19 -6.80
N ALA A 189 8.32 -9.97 -6.28
CA ALA A 189 9.44 -9.05 -6.42
C ALA A 189 10.70 -9.58 -5.73
N ILE A 190 11.79 -9.57 -6.49
CA ILE A 190 13.16 -9.85 -6.10
C ILE A 190 13.89 -8.52 -5.94
N GLN A 191 14.51 -8.31 -4.78
CA GLN A 191 15.37 -7.17 -4.50
C GLN A 191 16.83 -7.59 -4.48
N SER A 192 17.67 -6.93 -5.27
CA SER A 192 19.12 -7.16 -5.28
C SER A 192 19.85 -5.91 -5.78
N GLY A 193 20.94 -5.52 -5.11
CA GLY A 193 21.77 -4.38 -5.52
C GLY A 193 21.02 -3.04 -5.59
N GLY A 194 19.97 -2.85 -4.79
CA GLY A 194 19.12 -1.65 -4.80
C GLY A 194 18.07 -1.62 -5.92
N ILE A 195 17.98 -2.67 -6.74
CA ILE A 195 16.99 -2.80 -7.81
C ILE A 195 15.91 -3.78 -7.36
N ALA A 196 14.64 -3.48 -7.67
CA ALA A 196 13.55 -4.44 -7.55
C ALA A 196 13.11 -4.90 -8.95
N PHE A 197 12.96 -6.20 -9.13
CA PHE A 197 12.57 -6.80 -10.39
C PHE A 197 11.83 -8.13 -10.15
N LEU A 198 11.18 -8.66 -11.18
CA LEU A 198 10.74 -10.05 -11.23
C LEU A 198 11.41 -10.77 -12.41
N LEU A 199 11.52 -12.09 -12.34
CA LEU A 199 11.95 -12.90 -13.48
C LEU A 199 10.96 -12.69 -14.64
N ASN A 200 11.48 -12.57 -15.86
CA ASN A 200 10.61 -12.50 -17.04
C ASN A 200 9.83 -13.81 -17.17
N PHE A 201 8.50 -13.72 -17.23
CA PHE A 201 7.62 -14.88 -17.22
C PHE A 201 7.46 -15.55 -18.59
N LYS A 202 7.92 -14.91 -19.67
CA LYS A 202 7.81 -15.46 -21.02
C LYS A 202 8.53 -16.82 -21.10
N ASN A 203 7.77 -17.87 -21.42
CA ASN A 203 8.21 -19.27 -21.46
C ASN A 203 8.54 -19.88 -20.07
N GLU A 204 8.09 -19.27 -18.98
CA GLU A 204 8.26 -19.82 -17.62
C GLU A 204 6.93 -20.36 -17.11
N LYS A 205 6.69 -21.67 -17.31
CA LYS A 205 5.43 -22.35 -16.94
C LYS A 205 4.97 -22.06 -15.52
N LEU A 206 5.88 -22.07 -14.55
CA LEU A 206 5.51 -21.76 -13.16
C LEU A 206 4.87 -20.36 -13.04
N LEU A 207 5.39 -19.37 -13.75
CA LEU A 207 4.90 -18.00 -13.70
C LEU A 207 3.60 -17.82 -14.48
N GLU A 208 3.45 -18.51 -15.61
CA GLU A 208 2.26 -18.44 -16.46
C GLU A 208 1.10 -19.30 -15.94
N GLU A 209 1.37 -20.52 -15.45
CA GLU A 209 0.35 -21.50 -15.07
C GLU A 209 0.02 -21.46 -13.57
N GLU A 210 1.01 -21.34 -12.68
CA GLU A 210 0.75 -21.35 -11.23
C GLU A 210 0.51 -19.95 -10.66
N TYR A 211 1.32 -18.97 -11.07
CA TYR A 211 1.14 -17.56 -10.66
C TYR A 211 0.22 -16.77 -11.59
N GLN A 212 -0.20 -17.38 -12.71
CA GLN A 212 -1.20 -16.83 -13.63
C GLN A 212 -0.81 -15.46 -14.18
N LEU A 213 0.48 -15.12 -14.29
CA LEU A 213 0.91 -13.81 -14.80
C LEU A 213 0.55 -13.67 -16.27
N LYS A 214 -0.12 -12.58 -16.64
CA LYS A 214 -0.58 -12.36 -18.03
C LYS A 214 0.10 -11.18 -18.67
N PHE A 215 0.24 -11.25 -20.00
CA PHE A 215 0.83 -10.16 -20.80
C PHE A 215 0.03 -8.85 -20.72
N ASN A 216 -1.30 -8.92 -20.72
CA ASN A 216 -2.14 -7.72 -20.61
C ASN A 216 -2.02 -7.05 -19.23
N GLU A 217 -1.83 -7.84 -18.17
CA GLU A 217 -1.58 -7.31 -16.82
C GLU A 217 -0.19 -6.64 -16.72
N ARG A 218 0.83 -7.24 -17.36
CA ARG A 218 2.14 -6.59 -17.50
C ARG A 218 2.01 -5.23 -18.22
N LEU A 219 1.30 -5.19 -19.34
CA LEU A 219 1.11 -3.96 -20.12
C LEU A 219 0.41 -2.87 -19.30
N LEU A 220 -0.60 -3.24 -18.52
CA LEU A 220 -1.27 -2.34 -17.58
C LEU A 220 -0.28 -1.75 -16.57
N LEU A 221 0.57 -2.56 -15.95
CA LEU A 221 1.57 -2.08 -15.00
C LEU A 221 2.65 -1.20 -15.63
N GLU A 222 2.96 -1.39 -16.92
CA GLU A 222 3.84 -0.50 -17.68
C GLU A 222 3.17 0.85 -17.97
N GLU A 223 1.88 0.83 -18.36
CA GLU A 223 1.07 2.04 -18.59
C GLU A 223 0.91 2.88 -17.31
N LEU A 224 0.68 2.21 -16.18
CA LEU A 224 0.65 2.83 -14.84
C LEU A 224 2.03 3.31 -14.39
N GLY A 225 3.10 2.99 -15.11
CA GLY A 225 4.47 3.37 -14.75
C GLY A 225 5.01 2.66 -13.51
N LEU A 226 4.45 1.49 -13.15
CA LEU A 226 4.89 0.64 -12.04
C LEU A 226 5.97 -0.37 -12.46
N LEU A 227 5.95 -0.78 -13.74
CA LEU A 227 7.01 -1.55 -14.39
C LEU A 227 7.66 -0.75 -15.52
N ALA A 228 8.93 -1.04 -15.80
CA ALA A 228 9.61 -0.51 -16.98
C ALA A 228 9.10 -1.23 -18.24
N ALA A 229 8.81 -0.47 -19.30
CA ALA A 229 8.27 -0.99 -20.55
C ALA A 229 9.25 -1.86 -21.37
N ASN A 230 10.54 -1.82 -21.05
CA ASN A 230 11.57 -2.55 -21.80
C ASN A 230 11.85 -3.90 -21.14
N ASP A 231 12.11 -4.92 -21.96
CA ASP A 231 12.75 -6.15 -21.49
C ASP A 231 14.19 -5.83 -21.10
N LEU A 232 14.46 -5.83 -19.79
CA LEU A 232 15.74 -5.47 -19.21
C LEU A 232 16.46 -6.70 -18.65
N GLN A 233 17.74 -6.52 -18.36
CA GLN A 233 18.58 -7.57 -17.82
C GLN A 233 19.20 -7.15 -16.49
N TYR A 234 19.14 -8.03 -15.50
CA TYR A 234 19.91 -7.89 -14.26
C TYR A 234 21.27 -8.57 -14.43
N THR A 235 22.35 -7.81 -14.25
CA THR A 235 23.72 -8.31 -14.47
C THR A 235 24.38 -8.70 -13.15
N ILE A 236 24.69 -9.98 -13.02
CA ILE A 236 25.58 -10.51 -11.98
C ILE A 236 27.02 -10.35 -12.48
N LEU A 237 27.72 -9.36 -11.93
CA LEU A 237 29.08 -8.99 -12.31
C LEU A 237 30.06 -10.17 -12.28
N LYS A 238 31.07 -10.12 -13.16
CA LYS A 238 32.20 -11.06 -13.13
C LYS A 238 32.96 -11.00 -11.79
N THR A 239 33.68 -12.07 -11.50
CA THR A 239 34.62 -12.15 -10.38
C THR A 239 36.02 -12.30 -10.94
N ASP A 240 36.95 -11.47 -10.47
CA ASP A 240 38.37 -11.59 -10.79
C ASP A 240 39.06 -12.38 -9.66
N ASN A 241 39.88 -11.73 -8.84
CA ASN A 241 40.72 -12.40 -7.84
C ASN A 241 40.00 -12.83 -6.56
N ALA A 242 38.73 -12.47 -6.38
CA ALA A 242 37.95 -12.77 -5.18
C ALA A 242 36.57 -13.33 -5.55
N SER A 243 36.07 -14.24 -4.71
CA SER A 243 34.68 -14.64 -4.75
C SER A 243 33.77 -13.46 -4.39
N ARG A 244 32.53 -13.53 -4.84
CA ARG A 244 31.51 -12.53 -4.54
C ARG A 244 30.21 -13.20 -4.14
N GLN A 245 29.65 -12.72 -3.05
CA GLN A 245 28.30 -13.08 -2.66
C GLN A 245 27.31 -12.13 -3.33
N VAL A 246 26.25 -12.69 -3.90
CA VAL A 246 25.11 -11.94 -4.42
C VAL A 246 23.86 -12.43 -3.72
N VAL A 247 23.11 -11.49 -3.16
CA VAL A 247 21.91 -11.77 -2.35
C VAL A 247 20.68 -11.29 -3.11
N PHE A 248 19.70 -12.16 -3.23
CA PHE A 248 18.40 -11.89 -3.81
C PHE A 248 17.35 -12.04 -2.71
N LYS A 249 16.75 -10.93 -2.31
CA LYS A 249 15.70 -10.90 -1.27
C LYS A 249 14.33 -11.02 -1.93
N ILE A 250 13.47 -11.88 -1.39
CA ILE A 250 12.09 -12.06 -1.82
C ILE A 250 11.22 -12.13 -0.56
N GLY A 251 10.59 -11.02 -0.20
CA GLY A 251 9.88 -10.91 1.08
C GLY A 251 10.78 -11.24 2.26
N ARG A 252 10.35 -12.22 3.08
CA ARG A 252 11.13 -12.75 4.22
C ARG A 252 12.04 -13.92 3.86
N ALA A 253 12.37 -14.13 2.59
CA ALA A 253 13.35 -15.13 2.16
C ALA A 253 14.53 -14.47 1.44
N VAL A 254 15.68 -15.13 1.48
CA VAL A 254 16.86 -14.77 0.69
C VAL A 254 17.35 -15.97 -0.09
N VAL A 255 17.72 -15.75 -1.35
CA VAL A 255 18.53 -16.68 -2.15
C VAL A 255 19.92 -16.07 -2.28
N ILE A 256 20.94 -16.82 -1.88
CA ILE A 256 22.32 -16.39 -1.84
C ILE A 256 23.11 -17.19 -2.88
N HIS A 257 23.77 -16.48 -3.78
CA HIS A 257 24.72 -17.03 -4.74
C HIS A 257 26.14 -16.66 -4.35
N GLU A 258 26.91 -17.65 -3.90
CA GLU A 258 28.35 -17.49 -3.67
C GLU A 258 29.11 -17.81 -4.94
N LYS A 259 29.36 -16.77 -5.75
CA LYS A 259 30.07 -16.87 -7.01
C LYS A 259 31.57 -16.97 -6.74
N LEU A 260 32.18 -18.05 -7.22
CA LEU A 260 33.62 -18.31 -7.07
C LEU A 260 34.45 -17.26 -7.83
N LYS A 261 35.74 -17.18 -7.52
CA LYS A 261 36.70 -16.32 -8.25
C LYS A 261 36.82 -16.74 -9.73
N GLU A 262 37.24 -15.79 -10.56
CA GLU A 262 37.51 -16.00 -12.00
C GLU A 262 36.30 -16.55 -12.78
N LYS A 263 35.09 -16.06 -12.48
CA LYS A 263 33.85 -16.46 -13.16
C LYS A 263 33.29 -15.33 -14.02
N PRO A 264 32.80 -15.63 -15.23
CA PRO A 264 32.27 -14.62 -16.15
C PRO A 264 31.01 -13.97 -15.58
N GLU A 265 30.64 -12.80 -16.10
CA GLU A 265 29.35 -12.19 -15.80
C GLU A 265 28.19 -13.08 -16.24
N GLN A 266 27.02 -12.85 -15.65
CA GLN A 266 25.79 -13.55 -15.99
C GLN A 266 24.65 -12.53 -16.06
N GLN A 267 23.80 -12.65 -17.09
CA GLN A 267 22.63 -11.80 -17.27
C GLN A 267 21.35 -12.61 -17.02
N LEU A 268 20.39 -12.01 -16.34
CA LEU A 268 19.05 -12.55 -16.10
C LEU A 268 18.02 -11.67 -16.81
N GLN A 269 17.13 -12.26 -17.62
CA GLN A 269 16.00 -11.52 -18.20
C GLN A 269 14.97 -11.23 -17.11
N VAL A 270 14.64 -9.96 -16.93
CA VAL A 270 13.80 -9.49 -15.82
C VAL A 270 12.83 -8.40 -16.25
N LEU A 271 11.76 -8.24 -15.49
CA LEU A 271 10.89 -7.07 -15.54
C LEU A 271 11.24 -6.20 -14.34
N VAL A 272 11.61 -4.95 -14.58
CA VAL A 272 12.12 -4.06 -13.52
C VAL A 272 10.99 -3.18 -13.01
N PHE A 273 10.82 -3.12 -11.70
CA PHE A 273 9.93 -2.14 -11.08
C PHE A 273 10.54 -0.75 -11.20
N THR A 274 9.73 0.23 -11.57
CA THR A 274 10.15 1.63 -11.56
C THR A 274 10.44 2.07 -10.12
N LYS A 275 10.98 3.28 -9.94
CA LYS A 275 11.15 3.84 -8.59
C LYS A 275 9.82 3.86 -7.81
N ILE A 276 8.72 4.22 -8.47
CA ILE A 276 7.39 4.26 -7.85
C ILE A 276 6.90 2.85 -7.53
N GLY A 277 7.07 1.90 -8.47
CA GLY A 277 6.80 0.49 -8.21
C GLY A 277 7.58 -0.01 -6.98
N HIS A 278 8.88 0.30 -6.88
CA HIS A 278 9.71 -0.06 -5.73
C HIS A 278 9.20 0.53 -4.42
N GLU A 279 8.80 1.81 -4.41
CA GLU A 279 8.21 2.46 -3.23
C GLU A 279 6.95 1.71 -2.77
N LEU A 280 6.06 1.36 -3.71
CA LEU A 280 4.81 0.64 -3.42
C LEU A 280 5.00 -0.83 -3.04
N LEU A 281 6.10 -1.48 -3.45
CA LEU A 281 6.41 -2.86 -3.00
C LEU A 281 6.51 -2.99 -1.48
N GLN A 282 6.79 -1.91 -0.76
CA GLN A 282 6.81 -1.89 0.71
C GLN A 282 5.44 -2.24 1.34
N LEU A 283 4.36 -2.07 0.58
CA LEU A 283 2.99 -2.36 1.01
C LEU A 283 2.56 -3.79 0.66
N VAL A 284 3.33 -4.49 -0.16
CA VAL A 284 2.99 -5.83 -0.63
C VAL A 284 3.58 -6.86 0.33
N SER A 285 2.72 -7.77 0.81
CA SER A 285 3.15 -8.88 1.65
C SER A 285 3.68 -10.02 0.79
N ASN A 286 4.97 -10.32 0.93
CA ASN A 286 5.64 -11.33 0.12
C ASN A 286 5.94 -12.57 0.96
N SER A 287 5.29 -13.68 0.62
CA SER A 287 5.59 -15.01 1.15
C SER A 287 5.85 -15.96 -0.02
N PRO A 288 7.07 -15.95 -0.60
CA PRO A 288 7.34 -16.72 -1.81
C PRO A 288 7.19 -18.21 -1.52
N LYS A 289 6.48 -18.92 -2.42
CA LYS A 289 6.47 -20.38 -2.36
C LYS A 289 7.87 -20.91 -2.67
N LYS A 290 8.19 -22.09 -2.14
CA LYS A 290 9.51 -22.72 -2.31
C LYS A 290 9.88 -22.91 -3.78
N GLU A 291 8.89 -23.20 -4.62
CA GLU A 291 8.99 -23.40 -6.06
C GLU A 291 9.51 -22.14 -6.77
N TYR A 292 9.15 -20.95 -6.28
CA TYR A 292 9.65 -19.70 -6.85
C TYR A 292 11.12 -19.45 -6.47
N LEU A 293 11.50 -19.79 -5.24
CA LEU A 293 12.91 -19.76 -4.82
C LEU A 293 13.75 -20.75 -5.65
N GLN A 294 13.20 -21.94 -5.91
CA GLN A 294 13.81 -22.93 -6.80
C GLN A 294 13.93 -22.41 -8.23
N LEU A 295 12.89 -21.78 -8.77
CA LEU A 295 12.93 -21.16 -10.10
C LEU A 295 14.06 -20.14 -10.21
N LEU A 296 14.18 -19.21 -9.26
CA LEU A 296 15.30 -18.27 -9.26
C LEU A 296 16.65 -19.02 -9.23
N ALA A 297 16.76 -20.03 -8.37
CA ALA A 297 17.99 -20.80 -8.24
C ALA A 297 18.34 -21.65 -9.48
N THR A 298 17.39 -22.01 -10.35
CA THR A 298 17.68 -22.66 -11.65
C THR A 298 18.19 -21.66 -12.68
N LYS A 299 17.79 -20.39 -12.58
CA LYS A 299 18.32 -19.33 -13.46
C LYS A 299 19.74 -18.92 -13.10
N LEU A 300 20.23 -19.21 -11.90
CA LEU A 300 21.60 -18.91 -11.46
C LEU A 300 22.58 -20.01 -11.90
N ASN A 301 23.72 -19.62 -12.46
CA ASN A 301 24.71 -20.59 -12.94
C ASN A 301 25.48 -21.25 -11.78
N ARG A 302 25.02 -22.44 -11.38
CA ARG A 302 25.63 -23.23 -10.29
C ARG A 302 27.01 -23.80 -10.62
N ASN A 303 27.46 -23.79 -11.88
CA ASN A 303 28.85 -24.12 -12.20
C ASN A 303 29.82 -22.98 -11.81
N ASN A 304 29.27 -21.79 -11.56
CA ASN A 304 30.03 -20.62 -11.12
C ASN A 304 30.04 -20.47 -9.58
N GLY A 305 29.33 -21.31 -8.83
CA GLY A 305 29.22 -21.14 -7.39
C GLY A 305 28.07 -21.91 -6.74
N THR A 306 27.96 -21.80 -5.42
CA THR A 306 26.87 -22.44 -4.68
C THR A 306 25.66 -21.51 -4.57
N VAL A 307 24.46 -22.07 -4.65
CA VAL A 307 23.19 -21.34 -4.49
C VAL A 307 22.42 -21.94 -3.33
N LYS A 308 22.19 -21.13 -2.30
CA LYS A 308 21.49 -21.51 -1.06
C LYS A 308 20.35 -20.55 -0.77
N TYR A 309 19.43 -20.94 0.11
CA TYR A 309 18.38 -20.04 0.58
C TYR A 309 18.23 -20.10 2.11
N ALA A 310 17.63 -19.05 2.68
CA ALA A 310 17.28 -18.96 4.08
C ALA A 310 16.09 -18.03 4.31
N SER A 311 15.45 -18.14 5.47
CA SER A 311 14.39 -17.23 5.91
C SER A 311 14.99 -16.11 6.76
N ILE A 312 14.50 -14.89 6.56
CA ILE A 312 14.89 -13.69 7.29
C ILE A 312 14.23 -13.66 8.67
N ILE A 313 15.07 -13.64 9.70
CA ILE A 313 14.67 -13.47 11.09
C ILE A 313 14.51 -11.98 11.39
N GLU A 314 15.50 -11.18 11.00
CA GLU A 314 15.57 -9.76 11.33
C GLU A 314 16.39 -9.00 10.29
N GLU A 315 15.98 -7.76 10.00
CA GLU A 315 16.73 -6.82 9.17
C GLU A 315 17.28 -5.72 10.06
N LEU A 316 18.60 -5.56 10.07
CA LEU A 316 19.28 -4.56 10.87
C LEU A 316 19.30 -3.22 10.14
N SER A 317 19.34 -2.12 10.89
CA SER A 317 19.36 -0.75 10.34
C SER A 317 20.53 -0.45 9.41
N ASN A 318 21.62 -1.22 9.51
CA ASN A 318 22.79 -1.13 8.63
C ASN A 318 22.65 -1.93 7.32
N GLY A 319 21.48 -2.51 7.04
CA GLY A 319 21.22 -3.33 5.85
C GLY A 319 21.69 -4.78 5.95
N GLN A 320 22.25 -5.20 7.10
CA GLN A 320 22.58 -6.60 7.34
C GLN A 320 21.31 -7.41 7.65
N ILE A 321 21.30 -8.66 7.19
CA ILE A 321 20.17 -9.57 7.34
C ILE A 321 20.59 -10.72 8.26
N ARG A 322 19.85 -10.91 9.35
CA ARG A 322 19.94 -12.11 10.18
C ARG A 322 18.95 -13.15 9.63
N HIS A 323 19.45 -14.34 9.31
CA HIS A 323 18.65 -15.38 8.67
C HIS A 323 18.84 -16.74 9.35
N THR A 324 17.94 -17.68 9.07
CA THR A 324 18.04 -19.09 9.49
C THR A 324 19.27 -19.76 8.85
N PRO A 325 19.72 -20.94 9.30
CA PRO A 325 20.79 -21.68 8.62
C PRO A 325 20.52 -21.81 7.11
N LEU A 326 21.57 -21.68 6.31
CA LEU A 326 21.48 -21.78 4.85
C LEU A 326 21.20 -23.22 4.44
N ILE A 327 20.24 -23.37 3.54
CA ILE A 327 19.81 -24.66 2.98
C ILE A 327 20.14 -24.66 1.50
N ASP A 328 20.69 -25.75 0.97
CA ASP A 328 20.83 -25.92 -0.47
C ASP A 328 19.46 -25.89 -1.13
N VAL A 329 19.30 -25.11 -2.19
CA VAL A 329 18.01 -25.05 -2.89
C VAL A 329 17.81 -26.38 -3.64
N PRO A 330 16.88 -27.25 -3.19
CA PRO A 330 16.69 -28.55 -3.82
C PRO A 330 16.10 -28.32 -5.20
N LEU A 331 16.77 -28.79 -6.25
CA LEU A 331 16.20 -28.75 -7.59
C LEU A 331 15.43 -30.06 -7.78
N GLU A 332 14.14 -29.96 -8.06
CA GLU A 332 13.44 -31.10 -8.64
C GLU A 332 14.08 -31.37 -10.00
N ARG A 333 14.46 -32.63 -10.26
CA ARG A 333 14.90 -33.03 -11.59
C ARG A 333 13.68 -32.89 -12.49
N GLY A 334 13.65 -31.82 -13.29
CA GLY A 334 12.66 -31.63 -14.34
C GLY A 334 12.70 -32.73 -15.38
#